data_AF-A0A0N4VIT5-F1
#
_entry.id   AF-A0A0N4VIT5-F1
#
_cell.length_a   1.000
_cell.length_b   1.000
_cell.length_c   1.000
_cell.angle_alpha   90.00
_cell.angle_beta   90.00
_cell.angle_gamma   90.00
#
_symmetry.space_group_name_H-M   'P 1'
#
loop_
_entity.id
_entity.type
_entity.pdbx_description
1 polymer ?
#
loop_
_entity_poly.entity_id
_entity_poly.type
_entity_poly.pdbx_seq_one_letter_code
_entity_poly.pdbx_strand_id
1 'polypeptide(L)'
;MIWEPDRTLTDTYYFSSPRYNKTVKRFLDIALLTACRDEFHRRMQMYQQWKKTTGNNQQNLRAPTSVFDAANMTPVPSQSSSCEQPNIQRYFKVPFTRPVERRKRFSGLLDHNSVKEGLWYAHFDGQWIARQMELHPNKSPLLLIAGRDDVDMCEIPLEATQLTRKKGAEILEEEFETLWHLYGGPPYQRGLARARKINSTAK
;
A
#
# COMPACT_ATOMS: atom_id res chain seq x y z
N MET A 1 74.34 -18.12 26.62
CA MET A 1 73.45 -17.01 26.99
C MET A 1 72.48 -16.81 25.84
N ILE A 2 71.23 -17.16 26.08
CA ILE A 2 70.10 -16.97 25.17
C ILE A 2 69.64 -15.53 25.36
N TRP A 3 69.48 -14.78 24.27
CA TRP A 3 68.68 -13.56 24.25
C TRP A 3 68.06 -13.41 22.86
N GLU A 4 66.83 -13.86 22.71
CA GLU A 4 65.91 -13.40 21.66
C GLU A 4 65.40 -12.01 22.03
N PRO A 5 65.29 -11.04 21.10
CA PRO A 5 64.45 -9.87 21.30
C PRO A 5 63.07 -10.08 20.70
N ASP A 6 62.09 -9.86 21.57
CA ASP A 6 60.64 -10.00 21.47
C ASP A 6 59.95 -9.52 20.19
N ARG A 7 58.93 -10.31 19.80
CA ARG A 7 57.76 -9.82 19.05
C ARG A 7 56.97 -8.86 19.94
N THR A 8 57.01 -7.56 19.71
CA THR A 8 55.89 -6.64 20.00
C THR A 8 56.13 -5.28 19.36
N LEU A 9 55.53 -5.00 18.20
CA LEU A 9 55.22 -3.64 17.74
C LEU A 9 54.00 -3.72 16.82
N THR A 10 52.92 -4.22 17.41
CA THR A 10 51.58 -4.22 16.85
C THR A 10 51.05 -2.79 16.77
N ASP A 11 50.81 -2.34 15.54
CA ASP A 11 49.45 -2.03 15.07
C ASP A 11 48.62 -1.01 15.88
N THR A 12 49.25 0.01 16.46
CA THR A 12 48.57 1.00 17.32
C THR A 12 48.48 2.41 16.75
N TYR A 13 48.99 2.67 15.54
CA TYR A 13 49.05 4.03 14.98
C TYR A 13 47.97 4.39 13.93
N TYR A 14 46.92 3.58 13.75
CA TYR A 14 45.85 3.88 12.77
C TYR A 14 44.55 4.45 13.35
N PHE A 15 44.37 4.51 14.68
CA PHE A 15 43.07 4.85 15.27
C PHE A 15 42.88 6.32 15.70
N SER A 16 43.89 7.18 15.59
CA SER A 16 43.81 8.58 16.07
C SER A 16 43.84 9.64 14.95
N SER A 17 43.23 9.37 13.80
CA SER A 17 43.02 10.40 12.77
C SER A 17 41.66 11.10 12.96
N PRO A 18 41.60 12.45 13.04
CA PRO A 18 40.34 13.19 13.10
C PRO A 18 39.42 12.94 11.90
N ARG A 19 39.98 12.55 10.75
CA ARG A 19 39.22 12.13 9.57
C ARG A 19 38.59 10.75 9.77
N TYR A 20 39.32 9.81 10.37
CA TYR A 20 38.80 8.48 10.71
C TYR A 20 37.64 8.58 11.69
N ASN A 21 37.77 9.38 12.77
CA ASN A 21 36.68 9.58 13.73
C ASN A 21 35.44 10.26 13.12
N LYS A 22 35.59 11.21 12.19
CA LYS A 22 34.43 11.79 11.47
C LYS A 22 33.75 10.78 10.55
N THR A 23 34.54 9.98 9.84
CA THR A 23 34.05 8.94 8.92
C THR A 23 33.35 7.82 9.69
N VAL A 24 33.96 7.30 10.76
CA VAL A 24 33.38 6.28 11.64
C VAL A 24 32.13 6.81 12.35
N LYS A 25 32.14 8.04 12.86
CA LYS A 25 30.95 8.66 13.45
C LYS A 25 29.83 8.80 12.43
N ARG A 26 30.12 9.19 11.18
CA ARG A 26 29.13 9.25 10.09
C ARG A 26 28.59 7.86 9.74
N PHE A 27 29.42 6.83 9.67
CA PHE A 27 28.96 5.46 9.39
C PHE A 27 28.15 4.87 10.55
N LEU A 28 28.53 5.16 11.80
CA LEU A 28 27.77 4.76 12.98
C LEU A 28 26.43 5.50 13.07
N ASP A 29 26.39 6.77 12.71
CA ASP A 29 25.17 7.57 12.63
C ASP A 29 24.23 7.05 11.54
N ILE A 30 24.76 6.68 10.36
CA ILE A 30 23.96 6.05 9.29
C ILE A 30 23.41 4.69 9.73
N ALA A 31 24.22 3.85 10.39
CA ALA A 31 23.79 2.55 10.90
C ALA A 31 22.72 2.70 11.99
N LEU A 32 22.88 3.65 12.89
CA LEU A 32 21.93 3.97 13.95
C LEU A 32 20.60 4.49 13.39
N LEU A 33 20.65 5.44 12.44
CA LEU A 33 19.46 5.96 11.77
C LEU A 33 18.72 4.88 10.99
N THR A 34 19.46 3.97 10.35
CA THR A 34 18.88 2.81 9.65
C THR A 34 18.20 1.86 10.63
N ALA A 35 18.85 1.53 11.75
CA ALA A 35 18.27 0.71 12.80
C ALA A 35 17.00 1.36 13.40
N CYS A 36 17.04 2.66 13.71
CA CYS A 36 15.87 3.40 14.21
C CYS A 36 14.70 3.39 13.20
N ARG A 37 14.99 3.56 11.91
CA ARG A 37 13.96 3.49 10.85
C ARG A 37 13.33 2.10 10.76
N ASP A 38 14.15 1.05 10.79
CA ASP A 38 13.69 -0.33 10.68
C ASP A 38 12.89 -0.75 11.92
N GLU A 39 13.30 -0.27 13.09
CA GLU A 39 12.62 -0.48 14.37
C GLU A 39 11.26 0.23 14.40
N PHE A 40 11.20 1.48 13.94
CA PHE A 40 9.95 2.22 13.76
C PHE A 40 9.02 1.51 12.78
N HIS A 41 9.53 1.02 11.65
CA HIS A 41 8.74 0.25 10.70
C HIS A 41 8.23 -1.07 11.30
N ARG A 42 9.06 -1.80 12.06
CA ARG A 42 8.65 -3.04 12.74
C ARG A 42 7.53 -2.78 13.75
N ARG A 43 7.68 -1.74 14.58
CA ARG A 43 6.65 -1.36 15.55
C ARG A 43 5.37 -0.89 14.88
N MET A 44 5.49 -0.10 13.80
CA MET A 44 4.35 0.36 13.00
C MET A 44 3.59 -0.82 12.37
N GLN A 45 4.31 -1.79 11.77
CA GLN A 45 3.71 -3.00 11.19
C GLN A 45 2.98 -3.85 12.25
N MET A 46 3.60 -4.05 13.41
CA MET A 46 2.98 -4.77 14.53
C MET A 46 1.74 -4.04 15.04
N TYR A 47 1.79 -2.71 15.16
CA TYR A 47 0.63 -1.91 15.53
C TYR A 47 -0.48 -1.99 14.49
N GLN A 48 -0.15 -2.00 13.19
CA GLN A 48 -1.12 -2.18 12.11
C GLN A 48 -1.77 -3.57 12.17
N GLN A 49 -1.00 -4.62 12.38
CA GLN A 49 -1.50 -5.99 12.54
C GLN A 49 -2.42 -6.09 13.76
N TRP A 50 -1.96 -5.61 14.92
CA TRP A 50 -2.76 -5.57 16.13
C TRP A 50 -4.04 -4.75 15.95
N LYS A 51 -3.97 -3.57 15.32
CA LYS A 51 -5.13 -2.71 15.04
C LYS A 51 -6.13 -3.39 14.09
N LYS A 52 -5.66 -4.14 13.10
CA LYS A 52 -6.51 -4.96 12.21
C LYS A 52 -7.20 -6.10 12.97
N THR A 53 -6.53 -6.72 13.96
CA THR A 53 -7.08 -7.82 14.76
C THR A 53 -8.01 -7.37 15.88
N THR A 54 -7.72 -6.25 16.54
CA THR A 54 -8.54 -5.70 17.64
C THR A 54 -9.69 -4.83 17.11
N GLY A 55 -9.54 -4.25 15.92
CA GLY A 55 -10.54 -3.44 15.26
C GLY A 55 -11.53 -4.25 14.42
N ASN A 56 -12.38 -5.06 15.06
CA ASN A 56 -13.60 -5.63 14.46
C ASN A 56 -14.66 -4.56 14.16
N ASN A 57 -14.25 -3.44 13.57
CA ASN A 57 -15.15 -2.48 12.95
C ASN A 57 -15.11 -2.73 11.44
N GLN A 58 -16.22 -3.25 10.90
CA GLN A 58 -16.54 -3.36 9.47
C GLN A 58 -16.39 -2.02 8.68
N GLN A 59 -15.92 -0.96 9.32
CA GLN A 59 -15.61 0.36 8.77
C GLN A 59 -14.19 0.46 8.18
N ASN A 60 -13.30 -0.53 8.42
CA ASN A 60 -11.89 -0.49 7.95
C ASN A 60 -11.62 -1.24 6.63
N LEU A 61 -12.66 -1.70 5.92
CA LEU A 61 -12.49 -2.26 4.59
C LEU A 61 -12.23 -1.09 3.61
N ARG A 62 -10.96 -0.92 3.20
CA ARG A 62 -10.48 0.16 2.30
C ARG A 62 -10.86 -0.02 0.82
N ALA A 63 -11.64 -1.04 0.54
CA ALA A 63 -12.30 -1.27 -0.73
C ALA A 63 -13.75 -1.68 -0.42
N PRO A 64 -14.69 -1.45 -1.35
CA PRO A 64 -16.09 -1.82 -1.18
C PRO A 64 -16.25 -3.29 -0.77
N THR A 65 -17.26 -3.62 0.05
CA THR A 65 -17.48 -4.99 0.52
C THR A 65 -17.57 -5.99 -0.63
N SER A 66 -18.14 -5.60 -1.79
CA SER A 66 -18.18 -6.46 -2.98
C SER A 66 -16.81 -6.88 -3.52
N VAL A 67 -15.76 -6.09 -3.30
CA VAL A 67 -14.39 -6.42 -3.68
C VAL A 67 -13.81 -7.46 -2.72
N PHE A 68 -14.07 -7.31 -1.42
CA PHE A 68 -13.60 -8.24 -0.38
C PHE A 68 -14.34 -9.58 -0.42
N ASP A 69 -15.67 -9.55 -0.52
CA ASP A 69 -16.50 -10.77 -0.58
C ASP A 69 -16.11 -11.65 -1.77
N ALA A 70 -15.78 -11.01 -2.90
CA ALA A 70 -15.31 -11.71 -4.09
C ALA A 70 -13.95 -12.38 -3.89
N ALA A 71 -13.04 -11.78 -3.11
CA ALA A 71 -11.76 -12.38 -2.77
C ALA A 71 -11.90 -13.59 -1.82
N ASN A 72 -12.83 -13.51 -0.87
CA ASN A 72 -13.03 -14.54 0.17
C ASN A 72 -13.74 -15.81 -0.34
N MET A 73 -14.47 -15.73 -1.47
CA MET A 73 -15.23 -16.85 -2.04
C MET A 73 -14.40 -17.78 -2.95
N THR A 74 -13.13 -17.45 -3.20
CA THR A 74 -12.27 -18.25 -4.09
C THR A 74 -11.20 -18.99 -3.29
N PRO A 75 -11.17 -20.35 -3.34
CA PRO A 75 -9.93 -21.07 -3.14
C PRO A 75 -9.02 -20.66 -4.30
N VAL A 76 -7.93 -19.95 -4.01
CA VAL A 76 -6.94 -19.57 -5.01
C VAL A 76 -6.45 -20.86 -5.67
N PRO A 77 -6.80 -21.15 -6.95
CA PRO A 77 -6.10 -22.19 -7.65
C PRO A 77 -4.68 -21.66 -7.81
N SER A 78 -3.70 -22.40 -7.30
CA SER A 78 -2.28 -22.24 -7.57
C SER A 78 -2.01 -22.54 -9.05
N GLN A 79 -2.58 -21.73 -9.94
CA GLN A 79 -2.08 -21.63 -11.30
C GLN A 79 -0.81 -20.80 -11.21
N SER A 80 0.31 -21.50 -11.22
CA SER A 80 1.61 -20.99 -11.63
C SER A 80 1.53 -20.54 -13.09
N SER A 81 0.82 -19.45 -13.37
CA SER A 81 0.95 -18.72 -14.62
C SER A 81 1.88 -17.55 -14.34
N SER A 82 3.17 -17.85 -14.28
CA SER A 82 4.26 -16.89 -14.52
C SER A 82 4.24 -16.40 -15.97
N CYS A 83 3.06 -15.97 -16.44
CA CYS A 83 2.94 -15.14 -17.61
C CYS A 83 3.27 -13.74 -17.12
N GLU A 84 4.39 -13.20 -17.59
CA GLU A 84 4.70 -11.79 -17.52
C GLU A 84 3.59 -11.04 -18.26
N GLN A 85 2.45 -10.83 -17.59
CA GLN A 85 1.40 -10.01 -18.13
C GLN A 85 2.03 -8.64 -18.39
N PRO A 86 1.92 -8.10 -19.61
CA PRO A 86 2.40 -6.75 -19.86
C PRO A 86 1.76 -5.83 -18.82
N ASN A 87 2.47 -4.78 -18.44
CA ASN A 87 2.05 -3.89 -17.36
C ASN A 87 0.86 -3.02 -17.81
N ILE A 88 -0.30 -3.64 -17.97
CA ILE A 88 -1.52 -3.05 -18.49
C ILE A 88 -2.12 -2.18 -17.38
N GLN A 89 -2.38 -0.93 -17.71
CA GLN A 89 -3.10 -0.01 -16.83
C GLN A 89 -4.60 -0.31 -16.94
N ARG A 90 -5.26 -0.57 -15.81
CA ARG A 90 -6.70 -0.88 -15.76
C ARG A 90 -7.40 0.00 -14.75
N TYR A 91 -8.58 0.49 -15.11
CA TYR A 91 -9.30 1.50 -14.35
C TYR A 91 -10.68 0.98 -14.01
N PHE A 92 -11.12 1.17 -12.77
CA PHE A 92 -12.39 0.65 -12.29
C PHE A 92 -13.16 1.69 -11.48
N LYS A 93 -14.49 1.61 -11.52
CA LYS A 93 -15.42 2.30 -10.63
C LYS A 93 -16.37 1.30 -9.96
N VAL A 94 -16.63 1.51 -8.68
CA VAL A 94 -17.51 0.66 -7.88
C VAL A 94 -18.35 1.52 -6.93
N PRO A 95 -19.69 1.48 -7.02
CA PRO A 95 -20.54 2.10 -6.02
C PRO A 95 -20.48 1.32 -4.70
N PHE A 96 -20.54 2.04 -3.59
CA PHE A 96 -20.60 1.45 -2.25
C PHE A 96 -21.56 2.21 -1.34
N THR A 97 -22.22 1.45 -0.47
CA THR A 97 -23.12 2.03 0.54
C THR A 97 -22.45 1.94 1.92
N ARG A 98 -22.45 3.05 2.68
CA ARG A 98 -21.95 3.03 4.06
C ARG A 98 -22.79 2.07 4.92
N PRO A 99 -22.19 1.37 5.90
CA PRO A 99 -22.92 0.49 6.81
C PRO A 99 -24.11 1.16 7.53
N VAL A 100 -23.97 2.44 7.91
CA VAL A 100 -25.06 3.21 8.54
C VAL A 100 -26.24 3.39 7.60
N GLU A 101 -25.99 3.78 6.34
CA GLU A 101 -27.03 3.92 5.32
C GLU A 101 -27.63 2.57 4.94
N ARG A 102 -26.83 1.49 4.88
CA ARG A 102 -27.36 0.12 4.70
C ARG A 102 -28.34 -0.26 5.81
N ARG A 103 -28.02 0.06 7.07
CA ARG A 103 -28.91 -0.21 8.21
C ARG A 103 -30.20 0.59 8.13
N LYS A 104 -30.12 1.88 7.75
CA LYS A 104 -31.32 2.71 7.57
C LYS A 104 -32.21 2.21 6.42
N ARG A 105 -31.64 1.73 5.31
CA ARG A 105 -32.40 1.04 4.24
C ARG A 105 -33.15 -0.16 4.81
N PHE A 106 -32.45 -1.02 5.55
CA PHE A 106 -33.04 -2.24 6.12
C PHE A 106 -34.11 -1.95 7.19
N SER A 107 -33.98 -0.82 7.88
CA SER A 107 -34.94 -0.34 8.88
C SER A 107 -36.16 0.37 8.28
N GLY A 108 -36.26 0.54 6.95
CA GLY A 108 -37.35 1.26 6.29
C GLY A 108 -37.38 2.77 6.55
N LEU A 109 -36.31 3.33 7.13
CA LEU A 109 -36.20 4.76 7.48
C LEU A 109 -35.65 5.63 6.33
N LEU A 110 -35.33 5.03 5.18
CA LEU A 110 -34.84 5.75 3.99
C LEU A 110 -35.41 5.12 2.72
N ASP A 111 -35.95 5.96 1.82
CA ASP A 111 -36.37 5.53 0.49
C ASP A 111 -35.19 4.98 -0.30
N HIS A 112 -35.42 3.90 -1.04
CA HIS A 112 -34.40 3.24 -1.85
C HIS A 112 -33.70 4.20 -2.84
N ASN A 113 -34.37 5.28 -3.24
CA ASN A 113 -33.88 6.29 -4.18
C ASN A 113 -33.07 7.42 -3.51
N SER A 114 -33.10 7.53 -2.17
CA SER A 114 -32.45 8.60 -1.41
C SER A 114 -31.09 8.20 -0.82
N VAL A 115 -30.65 6.98 -1.08
CA VAL A 115 -29.40 6.49 -0.50
C VAL A 115 -28.23 7.06 -1.27
N LYS A 116 -27.52 7.96 -0.58
CA LYS A 116 -26.27 8.58 -1.03
C LYS A 116 -25.16 7.53 -1.09
N GLU A 117 -25.09 6.79 -2.18
CA GLU A 117 -23.99 5.86 -2.47
C GLU A 117 -22.70 6.64 -2.70
N GLY A 118 -21.60 6.17 -2.09
CA GLY A 118 -20.27 6.63 -2.42
C GLY A 118 -19.77 5.93 -3.67
N LEU A 119 -18.77 6.52 -4.32
CA LEU A 119 -18.14 5.96 -5.50
C LEU A 119 -16.66 5.74 -5.24
N TRP A 120 -16.20 4.52 -5.49
CA TRP A 120 -14.81 4.11 -5.32
C TRP A 120 -14.19 3.89 -6.69
N TYR A 121 -13.06 4.54 -6.94
CA TYR A 121 -12.31 4.44 -8.17
C TYR A 121 -10.93 3.86 -7.90
N ALA A 122 -10.45 3.01 -8.80
CA ALA A 122 -9.13 2.41 -8.68
C ALA A 122 -8.43 2.33 -10.03
N HIS A 123 -7.16 2.71 -10.01
CA HIS A 123 -6.21 2.53 -11.11
C HIS A 123 -5.21 1.44 -10.71
N PHE A 124 -5.21 0.34 -11.45
CA PHE A 124 -4.26 -0.76 -11.30
C PHE A 124 -3.15 -0.66 -12.34
N ASP A 125 -1.92 -0.75 -11.85
CA ASP A 125 -0.70 -0.91 -12.62
C ASP A 125 -0.35 -2.41 -12.60
N GLY A 126 -0.84 -3.14 -13.61
CA GLY A 126 -0.81 -4.60 -13.62
C GLY A 126 -1.71 -5.19 -12.54
N GLN A 127 -1.14 -6.01 -11.64
CA GLN A 127 -1.90 -6.66 -10.57
C GLN A 127 -2.12 -5.77 -9.35
N TRP A 128 -1.48 -4.60 -9.27
CA TRP A 128 -1.44 -3.83 -8.03
C TRP A 128 -2.05 -2.44 -8.21
N ILE A 129 -2.77 -1.99 -7.19
CA ILE A 129 -3.33 -0.64 -7.19
C ILE A 129 -2.20 0.40 -7.15
N ALA A 130 -2.31 1.41 -8.01
CA ALA A 130 -1.38 2.52 -8.12
C ALA A 130 -1.99 3.84 -7.66
N ARG A 131 -3.28 4.07 -7.93
CA ARG A 131 -4.05 5.21 -7.41
C ARG A 131 -5.46 4.77 -7.02
N GLN A 132 -5.99 5.40 -5.99
CA GLN A 132 -7.34 5.14 -5.47
C GLN A 132 -8.02 6.48 -5.18
N MET A 133 -9.30 6.58 -5.52
CA MET A 133 -10.11 7.76 -5.25
C MET A 133 -11.46 7.36 -4.67
N GLU A 134 -11.87 8.01 -3.58
CA GLU A 134 -13.18 7.80 -2.95
C GLU A 134 -13.98 9.10 -2.97
N LEU A 135 -15.13 9.05 -3.64
CA LEU A 135 -16.09 10.14 -3.69
C LEU A 135 -17.23 9.83 -2.73
N HIS A 136 -17.50 10.77 -1.83
CA HIS A 136 -18.63 10.68 -0.92
C HIS A 136 -19.56 11.88 -1.12
N PRO A 137 -20.89 11.70 -1.14
CA PRO A 137 -21.83 12.79 -1.40
C PRO A 137 -21.79 13.98 -0.44
N ASN A 138 -21.21 13.82 0.76
CA ASN A 138 -21.12 14.88 1.77
C ASN A 138 -19.70 15.00 2.37
N LYS A 139 -18.65 14.54 1.68
CA LYS A 139 -17.26 14.75 2.11
C LYS A 139 -16.40 15.18 0.95
N SER A 140 -15.26 15.80 1.25
CA SER A 140 -14.23 16.02 0.24
C SER A 140 -13.79 14.68 -0.37
N PRO A 141 -13.45 14.65 -1.66
CA PRO A 141 -12.80 13.51 -2.30
C PRO A 141 -11.57 13.06 -1.52
N LEU A 142 -11.38 11.75 -1.40
CA LEU A 142 -10.16 11.16 -0.86
C LEU A 142 -9.33 10.66 -2.04
N LEU A 143 -8.10 11.15 -2.19
CA LEU A 143 -7.17 10.73 -3.23
C LEU A 143 -5.97 10.06 -2.58
N LEU A 144 -5.64 8.85 -3.01
CA LEU A 144 -4.59 8.01 -2.42
C LEU A 144 -3.67 7.48 -3.52
N ILE A 145 -2.37 7.49 -3.26
CA ILE A 145 -1.33 7.13 -4.24
C ILE A 145 -0.40 6.08 -3.64
N ALA A 146 -0.10 5.04 -4.41
CA ALA A 146 0.83 4.01 -4.01
C ALA A 146 2.22 4.60 -3.73
N GLY A 147 2.87 4.12 -2.67
CA GLY A 147 4.12 4.65 -2.15
C GLY A 147 3.95 5.78 -1.12
N ARG A 148 2.85 6.52 -1.14
CA ARG A 148 2.56 7.58 -0.17
C ARG A 148 1.50 7.12 0.84
N ASP A 149 0.41 6.58 0.30
CA ASP A 149 -0.80 6.27 1.05
C ASP A 149 -1.06 4.75 1.08
N ASP A 150 0.00 3.93 0.97
CA ASP A 150 -0.06 2.46 0.96
C ASP A 150 -0.89 1.91 2.14
N VAL A 151 -0.78 2.59 3.29
CA VAL A 151 -1.50 2.25 4.53
C VAL A 151 -2.97 2.60 4.46
N ASP A 152 -3.49 3.29 3.45
CA ASP A 152 -4.91 3.61 3.33
C ASP A 152 -5.52 3.10 2.02
N MET A 153 -4.73 2.41 1.18
CA MET A 153 -5.17 1.84 -0.09
C MET A 153 -5.60 0.37 0.00
N CYS A 154 -6.25 -0.11 -1.07
CA CYS A 154 -6.57 -1.51 -1.27
C CYS A 154 -5.30 -2.39 -1.35
N GLU A 155 -5.26 -3.43 -0.53
CA GLU A 155 -4.11 -4.35 -0.45
C GLU A 155 -4.29 -5.59 -1.38
N ILE A 156 -5.47 -5.78 -1.96
CA ILE A 156 -5.84 -6.97 -2.74
C ILE A 156 -5.38 -6.83 -4.20
N PRO A 157 -4.71 -7.84 -4.79
CA PRO A 157 -4.33 -7.81 -6.21
C PRO A 157 -5.55 -7.89 -7.13
N LEU A 158 -5.43 -7.33 -8.34
CA LEU A 158 -6.53 -7.20 -9.30
C LEU A 158 -7.27 -8.53 -9.54
N GLU A 159 -6.54 -9.61 -9.76
CA GLU A 159 -7.13 -10.94 -9.96
C GLU A 159 -8.02 -11.41 -8.80
N ALA A 160 -7.63 -11.12 -7.56
CA ALA A 160 -8.41 -11.49 -6.38
C ALA A 160 -9.61 -10.57 -6.14
N THR A 161 -9.60 -9.33 -6.66
CA THR A 161 -10.73 -8.39 -6.52
C THR A 161 -11.97 -8.78 -7.35
N GLN A 162 -11.81 -9.63 -8.37
CA GLN A 162 -12.84 -9.99 -9.36
C GLN A 162 -13.47 -8.79 -10.10
N LEU A 163 -12.85 -7.60 -10.03
CA LEU A 163 -13.35 -6.40 -10.71
C LEU A 163 -13.46 -6.59 -12.22
N THR A 164 -12.55 -7.38 -12.79
CA THR A 164 -12.48 -7.72 -14.21
C THR A 164 -13.69 -8.55 -14.70
N ARG A 165 -14.38 -9.25 -13.78
CA ARG A 165 -15.57 -10.06 -14.10
C ARG A 165 -16.87 -9.30 -13.88
N LYS A 166 -16.82 -8.15 -13.19
CA LYS A 166 -18.00 -7.36 -12.85
C LYS A 166 -18.36 -6.42 -14.00
N LYS A 167 -19.49 -6.68 -14.68
CA LYS A 167 -19.98 -5.85 -15.78
C LYS A 167 -20.17 -4.39 -15.34
N GLY A 168 -19.61 -3.45 -16.11
CA GLY A 168 -19.71 -2.01 -15.85
C GLY A 168 -18.78 -1.49 -14.75
N ALA A 169 -17.93 -2.34 -14.17
CA ALA A 169 -16.91 -1.89 -13.22
C ALA A 169 -15.70 -1.27 -13.91
N GLU A 170 -15.25 -1.84 -15.03
CA GLU A 170 -14.11 -1.30 -15.79
C GLU A 170 -14.52 -0.03 -16.54
N ILE A 171 -13.66 0.99 -16.47
CA ILE A 171 -13.84 2.30 -17.10
C ILE A 171 -12.63 2.65 -17.96
N LEU A 172 -12.78 3.69 -18.78
CA LEU A 172 -11.70 4.21 -19.60
C LEU A 172 -10.69 4.99 -18.75
N GLU A 173 -9.43 5.01 -19.20
CA GLU A 173 -8.37 5.85 -18.62
C GLU A 173 -8.80 7.32 -18.55
N GLU A 174 -9.35 7.85 -19.65
CA GLU A 174 -9.78 9.25 -19.75
C GLU A 174 -10.85 9.61 -18.70
N GLU A 175 -11.79 8.69 -18.40
CA GLU A 175 -12.82 8.90 -17.38
C GLU A 175 -12.19 9.03 -15.99
N PHE A 176 -11.23 8.16 -15.68
CA PHE A 176 -10.50 8.21 -14.41
C PHE A 176 -9.63 9.47 -14.32
N GLU A 177 -8.82 9.75 -15.34
CA GLU A 177 -7.91 10.89 -15.36
C GLU A 177 -8.66 12.21 -15.25
N THR A 178 -9.76 12.38 -15.98
CA THR A 178 -10.56 13.60 -15.93
C THR A 178 -11.03 13.90 -14.51
N LEU A 179 -11.57 12.90 -13.80
CA LEU A 179 -12.01 13.05 -12.42
C LEU A 179 -10.84 13.23 -11.45
N TRP A 180 -9.76 12.48 -11.65
CA TRP A 180 -8.56 12.56 -10.83
C TRP A 180 -7.96 13.98 -10.85
N HIS A 181 -7.82 14.56 -12.05
CA HIS A 181 -7.35 15.94 -12.21
C HIS A 181 -8.35 16.96 -11.67
N LEU A 182 -9.66 16.76 -11.92
CA LEU A 182 -10.71 17.64 -11.41
C LEU A 182 -10.67 17.79 -9.89
N TYR A 183 -10.35 16.71 -9.17
CA TYR A 183 -10.24 16.71 -7.72
C TYR A 183 -8.83 17.02 -7.18
N GLY A 184 -7.90 17.42 -8.05
CA GLY A 184 -6.56 17.88 -7.66
C GLY A 184 -5.52 16.76 -7.49
N GLY A 185 -5.75 15.59 -8.08
CA GLY A 185 -4.80 14.49 -8.07
C GLY A 185 -3.57 14.75 -8.96
N PRO A 186 -2.35 14.39 -8.53
CA PRO A 186 -1.15 14.57 -9.33
C PRO A 186 -1.04 13.53 -10.46
N PRO A 187 -0.33 13.82 -11.56
CA PRO A 187 -0.20 12.89 -12.68
C PRO A 187 0.45 11.57 -12.25
N TYR A 188 0.06 10.48 -12.91
CA TYR A 188 0.63 9.17 -12.61
C TYR A 188 2.10 9.09 -13.00
N GLN A 189 2.93 8.66 -12.06
CA GLN A 189 4.35 8.37 -12.28
C GLN A 189 4.55 6.85 -12.35
N ARG A 190 4.78 6.36 -13.56
CA ARG A 190 4.96 4.93 -13.84
C ARG A 190 6.12 4.35 -13.00
N GLY A 191 5.87 3.25 -12.30
CA GLY A 191 6.90 2.49 -11.58
C GLY A 191 6.92 2.61 -10.04
N LEU A 192 6.22 3.58 -9.44
CA LEU A 192 6.20 3.73 -7.98
C LEU A 192 5.47 2.58 -7.26
N ALA A 193 4.36 2.08 -7.83
CA ALA A 193 3.59 0.97 -7.26
C ALA A 193 4.37 -0.36 -7.30
N ARG A 194 5.18 -0.56 -8.36
CA ARG A 194 5.93 -1.80 -8.62
C ARG A 194 7.18 -1.94 -7.75
N ALA A 195 7.93 -0.86 -7.58
CA ALA A 195 9.24 -0.88 -6.92
C ALA A 195 9.19 -1.33 -5.44
N ARG A 196 8.06 -1.14 -4.75
CA ARG A 196 7.92 -1.52 -3.33
C ARG A 196 7.36 -2.91 -3.09
N LYS A 197 6.41 -3.37 -3.91
CA LYS A 197 5.77 -4.69 -3.67
C LYS A 197 6.69 -5.86 -4.04
N ILE A 198 7.52 -5.74 -5.07
CA ILE A 198 8.54 -6.75 -5.40
C ILE A 198 9.51 -6.96 -4.22
N ASN A 199 9.87 -5.88 -3.52
CA ASN A 199 10.72 -5.95 -2.33
C ASN A 199 10.01 -6.53 -1.08
N SER A 200 8.66 -6.59 -1.09
CA SER A 200 7.87 -7.14 0.01
C SER A 200 7.56 -8.63 -0.15
N THR A 201 7.56 -9.16 -1.39
CA THR A 201 7.27 -10.58 -1.68
C THR A 201 8.52 -11.45 -1.76
N ALA A 202 9.71 -10.87 -1.67
CA ALA A 202 11.00 -11.57 -1.76
C ALA A 202 11.58 -12.01 -0.39
N LYS A 203 10.74 -12.28 0.61
CA LYS A 203 11.18 -12.72 1.94
C LYS A 203 10.35 -13.89 2.47
#